data_AF-A0A3S3URK3-F1
#
_entry.id   AF-A0A3S3URK3-F1
#
_cell.length_a   1.000
_cell.length_b   1.000
_cell.length_c   1.000
_cell.angle_alpha   90.00
_cell.angle_beta   90.00
_cell.angle_gamma   90.00
#
_symmetry.space_group_name_H-M   'P 1'
#
loop_
_entity.id
_entity.type
_entity.pdbx_description
1 polymer ?
#
loop_
_entity_poly.entity_id
_entity_poly.type
_entity_poly.pdbx_seq_one_letter_code
_entity_poly.pdbx_strand_id
1 'polypeptide(L)'
;AKHVARHLGTDHTELYLSDRDALDVVPQLPGIYCEPFSDSSQIPTFLVSRLARDSVTVALSGDGGDELFSGYTRYALADALWNKLSRIPIGLRRVSASLATLPPPGLYDNVADGIMPLLPRRLRRERVGDKIHKAASVLSLRTMDDVYRRLCSHWEPSEIIPEAVEPPTMLTGLEALPALPGSVERMMYLDMMSYLPDDILV
;
A
#
# COMPACT_ATOMS: atom_id res chain seq x y z
N ALA A 1 3.99 8.42 -21.87
CA ALA A 1 3.35 7.79 -23.03
C ALA A 1 3.74 8.46 -24.36
N LYS A 2 3.29 9.70 -24.67
CA LYS A 2 3.64 10.46 -25.91
C LYS A 2 5.09 10.33 -26.39
N HIS A 3 6.06 10.59 -25.51
CA HIS A 3 7.48 10.51 -25.87
C HIS A 3 7.91 9.10 -26.31
N VAL A 4 7.41 8.07 -25.63
CA VAL A 4 7.69 6.66 -25.96
C VAL A 4 7.03 6.29 -27.28
N ALA A 5 5.77 6.67 -27.48
CA ALA A 5 5.06 6.43 -28.74
C ALA A 5 5.77 7.09 -29.94
N ARG A 6 6.21 8.35 -29.78
CA ARG A 6 6.99 9.05 -30.81
C ARG A 6 8.33 8.37 -31.07
N HIS A 7 8.99 7.87 -30.03
CA HIS A 7 10.27 7.17 -30.16
C HIS A 7 10.11 5.84 -30.90
N LEU A 8 9.05 5.09 -30.63
CA LEU A 8 8.78 3.77 -31.22
C LEU A 8 7.99 3.83 -32.53
N GLY A 9 7.43 5.00 -32.89
CA GLY A 9 6.62 5.18 -34.09
C GLY A 9 5.25 4.48 -34.04
N THR A 10 4.68 4.29 -32.85
CA THR A 10 3.37 3.63 -32.66
C THR A 10 2.22 4.60 -32.84
N ASP A 11 1.07 4.12 -33.34
CA ASP A 11 -0.18 4.87 -33.27
C ASP A 11 -0.63 4.99 -31.81
N HIS A 12 -0.82 6.22 -31.33
CA HIS A 12 -1.06 6.51 -29.92
C HIS A 12 -2.35 7.27 -29.74
N THR A 13 -3.30 6.63 -29.07
CA THR A 13 -4.57 7.23 -28.65
C THR A 13 -4.48 7.68 -27.21
N GLU A 14 -5.03 8.86 -26.93
CA GLU A 14 -5.09 9.44 -25.60
C GLU A 14 -6.52 9.73 -25.20
N LEU A 15 -6.85 9.42 -23.96
CA LEU A 15 -8.12 9.78 -23.35
C LEU A 15 -7.84 10.74 -22.20
N TYR A 16 -8.45 11.92 -22.27
CA TYR A 16 -8.41 12.92 -21.22
C TYR A 16 -9.69 12.80 -20.41
N LEU A 17 -9.55 12.64 -19.11
CA LEU A 17 -10.64 12.38 -18.18
C LEU A 17 -10.86 13.59 -17.27
N SER A 18 -12.13 13.83 -16.93
CA SER A 18 -12.56 14.69 -15.84
C SER A 18 -12.82 13.87 -14.57
N ASP A 19 -12.90 14.55 -13.43
CA ASP A 19 -13.27 13.92 -12.15
C ASP A 19 -14.63 13.20 -12.25
N ARG A 20 -15.54 13.74 -13.06
CA ARG A 20 -16.85 13.14 -13.30
C ARG A 20 -16.76 11.81 -14.04
N ASP A 21 -15.88 11.71 -15.03
CA ASP A 21 -15.70 10.46 -15.77
C ASP A 21 -15.23 9.33 -14.84
N ALA A 22 -14.38 9.64 -13.87
CA ALA A 22 -13.95 8.68 -12.84
C ALA A 22 -15.10 8.34 -11.86
N LEU A 23 -15.85 9.33 -11.38
CA LEU A 23 -16.97 9.13 -10.47
C LEU A 23 -18.11 8.32 -11.10
N ASP A 24 -18.36 8.48 -12.40
CA ASP A 24 -19.38 7.75 -13.13
C ASP A 24 -19.06 6.24 -13.25
N VAL A 25 -17.80 5.83 -13.03
CA VAL A 25 -17.41 4.41 -12.94
C VAL A 25 -17.78 3.79 -11.59
N VAL A 26 -17.80 4.57 -10.51
CA VAL A 26 -17.98 4.04 -9.14
C VAL A 26 -19.25 3.17 -9.00
N PRO A 27 -20.44 3.57 -9.50
CA PRO A 27 -21.63 2.73 -9.42
C PRO A 27 -21.56 1.43 -10.23
N GLN A 28 -20.63 1.34 -11.19
CA GLN A 28 -20.45 0.17 -12.05
C GLN A 28 -19.50 -0.88 -11.41
N LEU A 29 -18.65 -0.46 -10.48
CA LEU A 29 -17.62 -1.32 -9.87
C LEU A 29 -18.18 -2.65 -9.32
N PRO A 30 -19.33 -2.70 -8.61
CA PRO A 30 -19.88 -3.97 -8.11
C PRO A 30 -20.32 -4.94 -9.22
N GLY A 31 -20.54 -4.45 -10.44
CA GLY A 31 -20.84 -5.28 -11.61
C GLY A 31 -19.61 -5.66 -12.42
N ILE A 32 -18.48 -4.97 -12.22
CA ILE A 32 -17.19 -5.24 -12.89
C ILE A 32 -16.42 -6.28 -12.08
N TYR A 33 -16.37 -6.12 -10.76
CA TYR A 33 -15.64 -6.99 -9.83
C TYR A 33 -16.61 -7.88 -9.06
N CYS A 34 -16.22 -9.14 -8.83
CA CYS A 34 -17.03 -10.10 -8.08
C CYS A 34 -17.01 -9.88 -6.56
N GLU A 35 -16.12 -9.02 -6.07
CA GLU A 35 -15.93 -8.73 -4.65
C GLU A 35 -15.51 -7.26 -4.43
N PRO A 36 -15.60 -6.73 -3.20
CA PRO A 36 -15.09 -5.41 -2.87
C PRO A 36 -13.60 -5.32 -3.17
N PHE A 37 -13.26 -4.53 -4.18
CA PHE A 37 -11.91 -4.34 -4.67
C PHE A 37 -11.48 -2.88 -4.44
N SER A 38 -10.29 -2.70 -3.87
CA SER A 38 -9.78 -1.39 -3.43
C SER A 38 -8.42 -1.09 -4.04
N ASP A 39 -8.24 -1.42 -5.32
CA ASP A 39 -7.03 -1.08 -6.06
C ASP A 39 -7.15 0.33 -6.68
N SER A 40 -6.08 1.11 -6.55
CA SER A 40 -6.07 2.49 -7.06
C SER A 40 -6.17 2.60 -8.59
N SER A 41 -5.82 1.52 -9.30
CA SER A 41 -5.85 1.42 -10.76
C SER A 41 -7.18 0.92 -11.32
N GLN A 42 -8.10 0.41 -10.49
CA GLN A 42 -9.34 -0.22 -10.97
C GLN A 42 -10.18 0.69 -11.90
N ILE A 43 -10.31 1.99 -11.56
CA ILE A 43 -11.05 2.96 -12.37
C ILE A 43 -10.27 3.31 -13.66
N PRO A 44 -8.98 3.74 -13.62
CA PRO A 44 -8.19 3.96 -14.81
C PRO A 44 -8.12 2.76 -15.75
N THR A 45 -7.90 1.55 -15.21
CA THR A 45 -7.78 0.29 -15.97
C THR A 45 -9.08 -0.03 -16.68
N PHE A 46 -10.23 0.16 -16.03
CA PHE A 46 -11.53 0.02 -16.69
C PHE A 46 -11.71 1.02 -17.84
N LEU A 47 -11.38 2.30 -17.61
CA LEU A 47 -11.56 3.35 -18.63
C LEU A 47 -10.64 3.16 -19.84
N VAL A 48 -9.38 2.78 -19.63
CA VAL A 48 -8.46 2.49 -20.74
C VAL A 48 -8.84 1.20 -21.47
N SER A 49 -9.35 0.19 -20.76
CA SER A 49 -9.83 -1.05 -21.39
C SER A 49 -11.07 -0.79 -22.24
N ARG A 50 -11.98 0.07 -21.78
CA ARG A 50 -13.14 0.53 -22.55
C ARG A 50 -12.70 1.24 -23.83
N LEU A 51 -11.75 2.17 -23.74
CA LEU A 51 -11.19 2.86 -24.92
C LEU A 51 -10.52 1.89 -25.88
N ALA A 52 -9.70 0.98 -25.36
CA ALA A 52 -8.99 0.00 -26.18
C ALA A 52 -9.97 -0.91 -26.95
N ARG A 53 -11.09 -1.28 -26.31
CA ARG A 53 -12.09 -2.17 -26.92
C ARG A 53 -12.75 -1.60 -28.18
N ASP A 54 -12.76 -0.28 -28.35
CA ASP A 54 -13.28 0.37 -29.55
C ASP A 54 -12.43 0.08 -30.80
N SER A 55 -11.15 -0.27 -30.62
CA SER A 55 -10.19 -0.42 -31.73
C SER A 55 -9.45 -1.75 -31.77
N VAL A 56 -9.23 -2.39 -30.61
CA VAL A 56 -8.46 -3.63 -30.48
C VAL A 56 -9.17 -4.65 -29.60
N THR A 57 -8.90 -5.92 -29.89
CA THR A 57 -9.42 -7.04 -29.10
C THR A 57 -8.42 -7.57 -28.07
N VAL A 58 -7.13 -7.27 -28.25
CA VAL A 58 -6.03 -7.72 -27.40
C VAL A 58 -5.09 -6.54 -27.13
N ALA A 59 -4.67 -6.39 -25.88
CA ALA A 59 -3.65 -5.44 -25.45
C ALA A 59 -2.60 -6.17 -24.61
N LEU A 60 -1.36 -5.69 -24.67
CA LEU A 60 -0.26 -6.19 -23.84
C LEU A 60 0.02 -5.16 -22.74
N SER A 61 0.02 -5.60 -21.48
CA SER A 61 0.38 -4.79 -20.32
C SER A 61 1.80 -5.13 -19.83
N GLY A 62 2.32 -4.30 -18.93
CA GLY A 62 3.63 -4.48 -18.28
C GLY A 62 3.53 -5.01 -16.86
N ASP A 63 2.40 -5.62 -16.47
CA ASP A 63 2.17 -6.13 -15.12
C ASP A 63 3.14 -7.28 -14.79
N GLY A 64 3.50 -7.43 -13.52
CA GLY A 64 4.54 -8.36 -13.06
C GLY A 64 5.96 -7.78 -13.10
N GLY A 65 6.18 -6.63 -13.75
CA GLY A 65 7.50 -6.00 -13.83
C GLY A 65 8.03 -5.56 -12.44
N ASP A 66 7.15 -5.01 -11.60
CA ASP A 66 7.55 -4.54 -10.28
C ASP A 66 7.90 -5.69 -9.33
N GLU A 67 7.18 -6.81 -9.42
CA GLU A 67 7.43 -8.05 -8.68
C GLU A 67 8.73 -8.71 -9.12
N LEU A 68 9.01 -8.76 -10.42
CA LEU A 68 10.21 -9.40 -10.98
C LEU A 68 11.49 -8.59 -10.73
N PHE A 69 11.39 -7.25 -10.75
CA PHE A 69 12.56 -6.36 -10.73
C PHE A 69 12.65 -5.45 -9.50
N SER A 70 11.90 -5.73 -8.43
CA SER A 70 11.89 -4.92 -7.21
C SER A 70 11.46 -3.46 -7.46
N GLY A 71 10.45 -3.26 -8.31
CA GLY A 71 10.01 -1.93 -8.75
C GLY A 71 9.17 -1.18 -7.70
N TYR A 72 8.50 -1.89 -6.78
CA TYR A 72 7.74 -1.22 -5.74
C TYR A 72 8.62 -0.54 -4.68
N THR A 73 8.38 0.75 -4.45
CA THR A 73 9.09 1.54 -3.43
C THR A 73 8.92 0.98 -2.03
N ARG A 74 7.80 0.28 -1.76
CA ARG A 74 7.50 -0.34 -0.47
C ARG A 74 8.55 -1.38 -0.06
N TYR A 75 9.20 -2.06 -0.99
CA TYR A 75 10.24 -3.04 -0.69
C TYR A 75 11.44 -2.40 0.01
N ALA A 76 12.00 -1.35 -0.59
CA ALA A 76 13.13 -0.63 0.00
C ALA A 76 12.75 0.04 1.33
N LEU A 77 11.53 0.58 1.42
CA LEU A 77 11.04 1.21 2.64
C LEU A 77 10.91 0.20 3.80
N ALA A 78 10.29 -0.95 3.54
CA ALA A 78 10.10 -2.00 4.52
C ALA A 78 11.44 -2.56 5.00
N ASP A 79 12.36 -2.86 4.08
CA ASP A 79 13.70 -3.35 4.41
C ASP A 79 14.48 -2.34 5.27
N ALA A 80 14.50 -1.07 4.87
CA ALA A 80 15.17 -0.01 5.65
C ALA A 80 14.55 0.19 7.04
N LEU A 81 13.23 0.08 7.14
CA LEU A 81 12.50 0.19 8.41
C LEU A 81 12.82 -0.99 9.33
N TRP A 82 12.70 -2.22 8.81
CA TRP A 82 12.97 -3.44 9.56
C TRP A 82 14.42 -3.52 10.03
N ASN A 83 15.39 -3.18 9.18
CA ASN A 83 16.81 -3.18 9.52
C ASN A 83 17.18 -2.21 10.64
N LYS A 84 16.36 -1.18 10.89
CA LYS A 84 16.50 -0.28 12.05
C LYS A 84 15.81 -0.84 13.29
N LEU A 85 14.58 -1.35 13.12
CA LEU A 85 13.76 -1.87 14.23
C LEU A 85 14.33 -3.15 14.83
N SER A 86 14.83 -4.06 14.00
CA SER A 86 15.35 -5.37 14.42
C SER A 86 16.60 -5.28 15.30
N ARG A 87 17.34 -4.16 15.20
CA ARG A 87 18.50 -3.86 16.07
C ARG A 87 18.12 -3.56 17.51
N ILE A 88 16.85 -3.18 17.76
CA ILE A 88 16.36 -2.85 19.10
C ILE A 88 15.64 -4.09 19.66
N PRO A 89 16.01 -4.59 20.84
CA PRO A 89 15.30 -5.68 21.50
C PRO A 89 13.80 -5.42 21.62
N ILE A 90 12.98 -6.44 21.35
CA ILE A 90 11.52 -6.34 21.31
C ILE A 90 10.93 -5.79 22.63
N GLY A 91 11.55 -6.09 23.77
CA GLY A 91 11.14 -5.56 25.08
C GLY A 91 11.20 -4.03 25.14
N LEU A 92 12.33 -3.44 24.71
CA LEU A 92 12.49 -1.99 24.67
C LEU A 92 11.51 -1.36 23.69
N ARG A 93 11.35 -1.95 22.50
CA ARG A 93 10.39 -1.45 21.50
C ARG A 93 8.96 -1.42 22.04
N ARG A 94 8.54 -2.45 22.78
CA ARG A 94 7.22 -2.49 23.42
C ARG A 94 7.07 -1.45 24.51
N VAL A 95 8.06 -1.29 25.38
CA VAL A 95 8.01 -0.25 26.42
C VAL A 95 7.90 1.13 25.77
N SER A 96 8.70 1.42 24.74
CA SER A 96 8.59 2.66 23.98
C SER A 96 7.22 2.84 23.33
N ALA A 97 6.67 1.79 22.72
CA ALA A 97 5.33 1.83 22.13
C ALA A 97 4.26 2.11 23.20
N SER A 98 4.29 1.38 24.31
CA SER A 98 3.33 1.56 25.42
C SER A 98 3.40 2.96 26.00
N LEU A 99 4.61 3.48 26.27
CA LEU A 99 4.80 4.85 26.76
C LEU A 99 4.30 5.90 25.75
N ALA A 100 4.48 5.66 24.46
CA ALA A 100 3.99 6.54 23.40
C ALA A 100 2.47 6.51 23.22
N THR A 101 1.80 5.42 23.65
CA THR A 101 0.34 5.30 23.59
C THR A 101 -0.37 5.67 24.90
N LEU A 102 0.38 5.87 26.00
CA LEU A 102 -0.21 6.23 27.31
C LEU A 102 -0.97 7.57 27.26
N PRO A 103 -0.43 8.65 26.66
CA PRO A 103 -1.17 9.89 26.51
C PRO A 103 -2.20 9.79 25.36
N PRO A 104 -3.43 10.30 25.51
CA PRO A 104 -4.38 10.40 24.41
C PRO A 104 -3.80 11.28 23.28
N PRO A 105 -4.13 11.01 22.01
CA PRO A 105 -3.62 11.75 20.85
C PRO A 105 -3.71 13.29 21.00
N GLY A 106 -4.82 13.78 21.55
CA GLY A 106 -5.04 15.21 21.75
C GLY A 106 -4.03 15.92 22.66
N LEU A 107 -3.35 15.21 23.58
CA LEU A 107 -2.27 15.82 24.36
C LEU A 107 -1.03 16.09 23.53
N TYR A 108 -0.69 15.17 22.61
CA TYR A 108 0.40 15.38 21.67
C TYR A 108 0.09 16.52 20.70
N ASP A 109 -1.16 16.62 20.25
CA ASP A 109 -1.59 17.71 19.39
C ASP A 109 -1.52 19.06 20.13
N ASN A 110 -1.98 19.15 21.39
CA ASN A 110 -1.88 20.37 22.19
C ASN A 110 -0.42 20.83 22.43
N VAL A 111 0.48 19.88 22.69
CA VAL A 111 1.92 20.18 22.86
C VAL A 111 2.54 20.60 21.52
N ALA A 112 2.21 19.90 20.44
CA ALA A 112 2.67 20.23 19.11
C ALA A 112 2.17 21.62 18.70
N ASP A 113 0.90 21.94 18.89
CA ASP A 113 0.28 23.22 18.56
C ASP A 113 0.89 24.39 19.35
N GLY A 114 1.38 24.15 20.57
CA GLY A 114 2.14 25.14 21.33
C GLY A 114 3.53 25.46 20.75
N ILE A 115 4.15 24.51 20.04
CA ILE A 115 5.51 24.61 19.49
C ILE A 115 5.50 24.89 17.96
N MET A 116 4.44 24.48 17.25
CA MET A 116 4.28 24.62 15.81
C MET A 116 4.36 26.07 15.27
N PRO A 117 3.93 27.11 16.01
CA PRO A 117 4.13 28.50 15.61
C PRO A 117 5.61 28.88 15.48
N LEU A 118 6.49 28.24 16.26
CA LEU A 118 7.95 28.46 16.25
C LEU A 118 8.67 27.66 15.16
N LEU A 119 8.00 26.66 14.57
CA LEU A 119 8.57 25.82 13.51
C LEU A 119 8.32 26.42 12.11
N PRO A 120 9.27 26.23 11.16
CA PRO A 120 9.08 26.61 9.76
C PRO A 120 7.81 25.97 9.19
N ARG A 121 7.07 26.69 8.34
CA ARG A 121 5.81 26.22 7.74
C ARG A 121 5.88 24.83 7.10
N ARG A 122 7.06 24.41 6.62
CA ARG A 122 7.31 23.08 6.02
C ARG A 122 7.23 21.91 7.02
N LEU A 123 7.44 22.19 8.31
CA LEU A 123 7.42 21.20 9.40
C LEU A 123 6.10 21.23 10.17
N ARG A 124 5.20 22.19 9.88
CA ARG A 124 3.86 22.25 10.45
C ARG A 124 3.04 21.08 9.93
N ARG A 125 2.71 20.16 10.83
CA ARG A 125 1.97 18.94 10.52
C ARG A 125 0.80 18.83 11.49
N GLU A 126 -0.41 18.69 10.95
CA GLU A 126 -1.61 18.39 11.71
C GLU A 126 -1.63 16.92 12.15
N ARG A 127 -2.35 16.63 13.24
CA ARG A 127 -2.56 15.27 13.82
C ARG A 127 -1.26 14.56 14.14
N VAL A 128 -0.45 15.15 15.02
CA VAL A 128 0.82 14.57 15.48
C VAL A 128 0.55 13.39 16.42
N GLY A 129 -0.49 13.48 17.25
CA GLY A 129 -0.88 12.40 18.17
C GLY A 129 -1.23 11.09 17.45
N ASP A 130 -2.07 11.16 16.43
CA ASP A 130 -2.46 9.99 15.63
C ASP A 130 -1.25 9.34 14.95
N LYS A 131 -0.29 10.15 14.50
CA LYS A 131 0.96 9.65 13.89
C LYS A 131 1.86 8.96 14.89
N ILE A 132 1.93 9.46 16.13
CA ILE A 132 2.70 8.83 17.20
C ILE A 132 2.08 7.47 17.55
N HIS A 133 0.77 7.41 17.72
CA HIS A 133 0.06 6.15 18.00
C HIS A 133 0.20 5.16 16.85
N LYS A 134 0.08 5.62 15.60
CA LYS A 134 0.32 4.78 14.40
C LYS A 134 1.78 4.32 14.29
N ALA A 135 2.76 5.14 14.67
CA ALA A 135 4.15 4.72 14.68
C ALA A 135 4.44 3.72 15.81
N ALA A 136 3.79 3.89 16.97
CA ALA A 136 3.90 2.96 18.10
C ALA A 136 3.40 1.56 17.75
N SER A 137 2.34 1.44 16.93
CA SER A 137 1.87 0.12 16.47
C SER A 137 2.87 -0.60 15.55
N VAL A 138 3.75 0.14 14.86
CA VAL A 138 4.83 -0.44 14.06
C VAL A 138 5.99 -0.93 14.94
N LEU A 139 6.27 -0.27 16.06
CA LEU A 139 7.35 -0.66 16.98
C LEU A 139 7.14 -2.05 17.60
N SER A 140 5.88 -2.43 17.83
CA SER A 140 5.51 -3.71 18.46
C SER A 140 5.57 -4.91 17.50
N LEU A 141 5.72 -4.68 16.19
CA LEU A 141 5.79 -5.72 15.15
C LEU A 141 7.05 -6.59 15.34
N ARG A 142 6.90 -7.90 15.13
CA ARG A 142 7.90 -8.90 15.52
C ARG A 142 8.71 -9.44 14.36
N THR A 143 8.19 -9.34 13.15
CA THR A 143 8.79 -9.91 11.94
C THR A 143 8.81 -8.89 10.81
N MET A 144 9.62 -9.16 9.79
CA MET A 144 9.55 -8.41 8.53
C MET A 144 8.15 -8.51 7.91
N ASP A 145 7.55 -9.69 7.94
CA ASP A 145 6.24 -9.94 7.32
C ASP A 145 5.14 -9.09 7.98
N ASP A 146 5.21 -8.91 9.30
CA ASP A 146 4.31 -8.01 10.03
C ASP A 146 4.46 -6.55 9.55
N VAL A 147 5.70 -6.09 9.36
CA VAL A 147 6.00 -4.74 8.84
C VAL A 147 5.48 -4.60 7.42
N TYR A 148 5.71 -5.61 6.60
CA TYR A 148 5.31 -5.61 5.21
C TYR A 148 3.79 -5.62 5.05
N ARG A 149 3.09 -6.52 5.77
CA ARG A 149 1.64 -6.55 5.84
C ARG A 149 1.09 -5.20 6.27
N ARG A 150 1.64 -4.58 7.32
CA ARG A 150 1.18 -3.27 7.77
C ARG A 150 1.38 -2.14 6.74
N LEU A 151 2.35 -2.27 5.85
CA LEU A 151 2.57 -1.31 4.76
C LEU A 151 1.63 -1.53 3.57
N CYS A 152 1.15 -2.77 3.37
CA CYS A 152 0.23 -3.12 2.29
C CYS A 152 -1.25 -3.00 2.71
N SER A 153 -1.55 -3.10 4.01
CA SER A 153 -2.91 -2.99 4.53
C SER A 153 -3.35 -1.54 4.71
N HIS A 154 -4.51 -1.22 4.13
CA HIS A 154 -5.19 0.07 4.32
C HIS A 154 -5.96 0.13 5.65
N TRP A 155 -6.62 -0.97 6.00
CA TRP A 155 -7.49 -1.12 7.18
C TRP A 155 -7.34 -2.51 7.78
N GLU A 156 -7.76 -2.65 9.03
CA GLU A 156 -8.04 -3.97 9.61
C GLU A 156 -9.51 -4.33 9.28
N PRO A 157 -9.85 -5.58 8.91
CA PRO A 157 -11.22 -5.94 8.51
C PRO A 157 -12.28 -5.58 9.55
N SER A 158 -11.96 -5.73 10.83
CA SER A 158 -12.84 -5.39 11.95
C SER A 158 -13.18 -3.89 12.06
N GLU A 159 -12.41 -3.00 11.42
CA GLU A 159 -12.70 -1.55 11.37
C GLU A 159 -13.84 -1.23 10.40
N ILE A 160 -14.05 -2.07 9.38
CA ILE A 160 -15.04 -1.86 8.32
C ILE A 160 -16.28 -2.72 8.57
N ILE A 161 -16.08 -3.99 8.94
CA ILE A 161 -17.14 -4.96 9.12
C ILE A 161 -17.06 -5.51 10.56
N PRO A 162 -18.07 -5.26 11.41
CA PRO A 162 -18.10 -5.83 12.75
C PRO A 162 -17.94 -7.35 12.71
N GLU A 163 -17.10 -7.89 13.59
CA GLU A 163 -16.82 -9.34 13.70
C GLU A 163 -16.14 -9.97 12.48
N ALA A 164 -15.68 -9.18 11.50
CA ALA A 164 -14.92 -9.72 10.39
C ALA A 164 -13.56 -10.28 10.86
N VAL A 165 -13.25 -11.47 10.36
CA VAL A 165 -11.99 -12.16 10.58
C VAL A 165 -11.35 -12.40 9.22
N GLU A 166 -10.12 -11.94 9.04
CA GLU A 166 -9.36 -12.24 7.84
C GLU A 166 -9.01 -13.73 7.82
N PRO A 167 -9.30 -14.46 6.74
CA PRO A 167 -8.79 -15.82 6.59
C PRO A 167 -7.25 -15.78 6.54
N PRO A 168 -6.57 -16.86 6.95
CA PRO A 168 -5.12 -16.92 6.80
C PRO A 168 -4.70 -16.79 5.34
N THR A 169 -3.63 -16.04 5.08
CA THR A 169 -3.03 -15.83 3.75
C THR A 169 -1.54 -16.16 3.79
N MET A 170 -0.86 -16.17 2.63
CA MET A 170 0.60 -16.30 2.61
C MET A 170 1.30 -15.20 3.44
N LEU A 171 0.76 -13.98 3.46
CA LEU A 171 1.26 -12.88 4.30
C LEU A 171 1.08 -13.14 5.80
N THR A 172 0.12 -13.99 6.18
CA THR A 172 -0.09 -14.39 7.58
C THR A 172 0.59 -15.72 7.94
N GLY A 173 1.42 -16.26 7.04
CA GLY A 173 2.13 -17.52 7.25
C GLY A 173 1.29 -18.78 7.02
N LEU A 174 0.25 -18.73 6.19
CA LEU A 174 -0.50 -19.92 5.76
C LEU A 174 0.43 -20.95 5.12
N GLU A 175 1.39 -20.49 4.33
CA GLU A 175 2.37 -21.33 3.64
C GLU A 175 3.79 -21.02 4.09
N ALA A 176 4.64 -22.04 4.09
CA ALA A 176 6.06 -21.88 4.35
C ALA A 176 6.74 -21.25 3.14
N LEU A 177 7.29 -20.05 3.34
CA LEU A 177 8.07 -19.39 2.30
C LEU A 177 9.38 -20.16 2.01
N PRO A 178 9.82 -20.21 0.74
CA PRO A 178 11.09 -20.82 0.40
C PRO A 178 12.27 -20.10 1.07
N ALA A 179 13.44 -20.74 1.08
CA ALA A 179 14.67 -20.10 1.51
C ALA A 179 15.04 -18.98 0.52
N LEU A 180 14.83 -17.72 0.95
CA LEU A 180 15.08 -16.52 0.15
C LEU A 180 16.29 -15.76 0.72
N PRO A 181 17.08 -15.08 -0.13
CA PRO A 181 18.36 -14.50 0.26
C PRO A 181 18.23 -13.25 1.15
N GLY A 182 17.11 -12.54 1.09
CA GLY A 182 16.90 -11.31 1.84
C GLY A 182 15.44 -10.93 2.00
N SER A 183 15.20 -9.82 2.71
CA SER A 183 13.85 -9.32 2.98
C SER A 183 13.15 -8.86 1.71
N VAL A 184 13.90 -8.26 0.78
CA VAL A 184 13.36 -7.71 -0.47
C VAL A 184 12.82 -8.84 -1.35
N GLU A 185 13.61 -9.90 -1.55
CA GLU A 185 13.20 -11.06 -2.32
C GLU A 185 12.02 -11.79 -1.65
N ARG A 186 11.95 -11.75 -0.32
CA ARG A 186 10.79 -12.24 0.44
C ARG A 186 9.50 -11.49 0.11
N MET A 187 9.56 -10.15 0.07
CA MET A 187 8.39 -9.32 -0.28
C MET A 187 8.03 -9.46 -1.77
N MET A 188 9.02 -9.51 -2.66
CA MET A 188 8.81 -9.78 -4.09
C MET A 188 8.14 -11.13 -4.32
N TYR A 189 8.58 -12.17 -3.60
CA TYR A 189 7.96 -13.50 -3.68
C TYR A 189 6.51 -13.48 -3.20
N LEU A 190 6.24 -12.82 -2.07
CA LEU A 190 4.88 -12.67 -1.55
C LEU A 190 3.98 -11.96 -2.57
N ASP A 191 4.42 -10.85 -3.14
CA ASP A 191 3.63 -10.14 -4.14
C ASP A 191 3.44 -10.97 -5.41
N MET A 192 4.48 -11.66 -5.89
CA MET A 192 4.38 -12.51 -7.08
C MET A 192 3.41 -13.68 -6.89
N MET A 193 3.25 -14.18 -5.66
CA MET A 193 2.43 -15.34 -5.36
C MET A 193 1.03 -15.00 -4.85
N SER A 194 0.81 -13.80 -4.31
CA SER A 194 -0.52 -13.36 -3.87
C SER A 194 -0.99 -12.08 -4.58
N TYR A 195 -0.28 -10.95 -4.43
CA TYR A 195 -0.78 -9.66 -4.94
C TYR A 195 -0.95 -9.65 -6.47
N LEU A 196 0.02 -10.17 -7.21
CA LEU A 196 -0.05 -10.23 -8.67
C LEU A 196 -1.23 -11.11 -9.16
N PRO A 197 -1.34 -12.40 -8.77
CA PRO A 197 -2.43 -13.25 -9.27
C PRO A 197 -3.81 -12.94 -8.66
N ASP A 198 -3.88 -12.46 -7.42
CA ASP A 198 -5.15 -12.29 -6.70
C ASP A 198 -5.69 -10.84 -6.75
N ASP A 199 -4.86 -9.86 -7.15
CA ASP A 199 -5.23 -8.44 -7.18
C ASP A 199 -5.05 -7.87 -8.60
N ILE A 200 -3.83 -7.90 -9.13
CA ILE A 200 -3.50 -7.20 -10.39
C ILE A 200 -4.02 -7.92 -11.64
N LEU A 201 -4.00 -9.26 -11.66
CA LEU A 201 -4.35 -10.06 -12.84
C LEU A 201 -5.81 -10.55 -12.86
N VAL A 202 -6.68 -9.98 -12.00
CA VAL A 202 -8.09 -10.37 -11.84
C VAL A 202 -9.04 -9.57 -12.71
#